data_AF-A0ABD0NIG2-F1
#
_entry.id   AF-A0ABD0NIG2-F1
#
_cell.length_a   1.000
_cell.length_b   1.000
_cell.length_c   1.000
_cell.angle_alpha   90.00
_cell.angle_beta   90.00
_cell.angle_gamma   90.00
#
_symmetry.space_group_name_H-M   'P 1'
#
loop_
_entity.id
_entity.type
_entity.pdbx_description
1 polymer ?
#
loop_
_entity_poly.entity_id
_entity_poly.type
_entity_poly.pdbx_seq_one_letter_code
_entity_poly.pdbx_strand_id
1 'polypeptide(L)' 'MRWYFNDDQIAAILGDKREVCTDDLCKKKFRDRLVLDHQTRSLIITNITNTDSGLYKRKVINSGSFSDKIFSVSIQ' A
#
# COMPACT_ATOMS: atom_id res chain seq x y z
N MET A 1 -4.62 -7.48 6.01
CA MET A 1 -3.83 -6.22 6.06
C MET A 1 -4.13 -5.41 4.81
N ARG A 2 -4.23 -4.09 4.92
CA ARG A 2 -4.49 -3.18 3.80
C ARG A 2 -3.50 -2.03 3.81
N TRP A 3 -3.12 -1.58 2.63
CA TRP A 3 -2.26 -0.43 2.39
C TRP A 3 -3.03 0.64 1.63
N TYR A 4 -2.87 1.88 2.08
CA TYR A 4 -3.49 3.05 1.47
C TYR A 4 -2.44 4.11 1.13
N PHE A 5 -2.69 4.87 0.07
CA PHE A 5 -1.99 6.08 -0.28
C PHE A 5 -3.00 7.23 -0.34
N ASN A 6 -2.84 8.27 0.47
CA ASN A 6 -3.77 9.40 0.56
C ASN A 6 -5.25 8.96 0.65
N ASP A 7 -5.52 7.93 1.46
CA ASP A 7 -6.83 7.29 1.68
C ASP A 7 -7.35 6.34 0.59
N ASP A 8 -6.71 6.28 -0.58
CA ASP A 8 -7.02 5.28 -1.61
C ASP A 8 -6.35 3.94 -1.30
N GLN A 9 -7.10 2.83 -1.35
CA GLN A 9 -6.53 1.49 -1.12
C GLN A 9 -5.68 1.07 -2.33
N ILE A 10 -4.38 0.91 -2.12
CA ILE A 10 -3.44 0.55 -3.19
C ILE A 10 -3.07 -0.93 -3.19
N ALA A 11 -3.18 -1.60 -2.04
CA ALA A 11 -2.89 -3.03 -1.93
C ALA A 11 -3.53 -3.66 -0.68
N ALA A 12 -3.73 -4.97 -0.70
CA ALA A 12 -4.20 -5.77 0.42
C ALA A 12 -3.57 -7.16 0.45
N ILE A 13 -3.43 -7.69 1.67
CA ILE A 13 -3.12 -9.10 1.94
C ILE A 13 -4.30 -9.65 2.75
N LEU A 14 -5.05 -10.58 2.16
CA LEU A 14 -6.25 -11.19 2.72
C LEU A 14 -5.99 -12.69 2.95
N GLY A 15 -5.50 -13.04 4.14
CA GLY A 15 -4.94 -14.38 4.39
C GLY A 15 -3.72 -14.59 3.48
N ASP A 16 -3.80 -15.59 2.61
CA ASP A 16 -2.75 -15.91 1.64
C ASP A 16 -2.89 -15.16 0.31
N LYS A 17 -4.04 -14.50 0.08
CA LYS A 17 -4.29 -13.76 -1.16
C LYS A 17 -3.62 -12.39 -1.10
N ARG A 18 -3.01 -12.01 -2.22
CA ARG A 18 -2.49 -10.65 -2.49
C ARG A 18 -3.38 -9.98 -3.51
N GLU A 19 -3.77 -8.76 -3.21
CA GLU A 19 -4.53 -7.90 -4.11
C GLU A 19 -3.77 -6.59 -4.25
N VAL A 20 -3.52 -6.18 -5.49
CA VAL A 20 -3.08 -4.82 -5.82
C VAL A 20 -4.28 -4.08 -6.40
N CYS A 21 -4.32 -2.77 -6.20
CA CYS A 21 -5.37 -1.94 -6.78
C CYS A 21 -5.48 -2.16 -8.30
N THR A 22 -6.72 -2.21 -8.78
CA THR A 22 -7.02 -2.41 -10.21
C THR A 22 -7.73 -1.23 -10.84
N ASP A 23 -8.10 -0.22 -10.05
CA ASP A 23 -8.72 0.99 -10.55
C ASP A 23 -7.76 1.79 -11.46
N ASP A 24 -8.33 2.60 -12.35
CA ASP A 24 -7.57 3.32 -13.37
C ASP A 24 -6.62 4.36 -12.77
N LEU A 25 -6.97 4.92 -11.60
CA LEU A 25 -6.15 5.92 -10.92
C LEU A 25 -4.87 5.31 -10.37
N CYS A 26 -5.01 4.18 -9.68
CA CYS A 26 -3.92 3.45 -9.09
C CYS A 26 -3.08 2.75 -10.16
N LYS A 27 -3.67 2.27 -11.26
CA LYS A 27 -2.90 1.84 -12.43
C LYS A 27 -2.11 2.99 -13.05
N LYS A 28 -2.68 4.18 -13.24
CA LYS A 28 -1.90 5.32 -13.78
C LYS A 28 -0.68 5.65 -12.92
N LYS A 29 -0.83 5.57 -11.60
CA LYS A 29 0.23 5.91 -10.66
C LYS A 29 1.20 4.76 -10.44
N PHE A 30 0.73 3.60 -10.02
CA PHE A 30 1.53 2.53 -9.43
C PHE A 30 1.61 1.24 -10.28
N ARG A 31 1.10 1.26 -11.52
CA ARG A 31 1.16 0.11 -12.43
C ARG A 31 2.59 -0.41 -12.55
N ASP A 32 2.71 -1.72 -12.40
CA ASP A 32 3.95 -2.49 -12.49
C ASP A 32 5.03 -2.12 -11.44
N ARG A 33 4.69 -1.30 -10.42
CA ARG A 33 5.62 -0.86 -9.36
C ARG A 33 5.32 -1.41 -7.97
N LEU A 34 4.11 -1.89 -7.71
CA LEU A 34 3.70 -2.43 -6.40
C LEU A 34 4.09 -3.89 -6.25
N VAL A 35 4.87 -4.18 -5.21
CA VAL A 35 5.20 -5.55 -4.79
C VAL A 35 4.84 -5.71 -3.32
N LEU A 36 4.16 -6.81 -2.99
CA LEU A 36 3.87 -7.19 -1.60
C LEU A 36 4.83 -8.28 -1.17
N ASP A 37 5.60 -8.06 -0.11
CA ASP A 37 6.45 -9.09 0.49
C ASP A 37 5.63 -9.99 1.43
N HIS A 38 5.66 -11.31 1.24
CA HIS A 38 4.90 -12.26 2.08
C HIS A 38 5.57 -12.52 3.43
N GLN A 39 6.90 -12.47 3.50
CA GLN A 39 7.66 -12.79 4.71
C GLN A 39 7.56 -11.65 5.71
N THR A 40 7.77 -10.41 5.25
CA THR A 40 7.79 -9.22 6.11
C THR A 40 6.44 -8.50 6.16
N ARG A 41 5.51 -8.85 5.24
CA ARG A 41 4.23 -8.14 5.04
C ARG A 41 4.43 -6.66 4.68
N SER A 42 5.52 -6.36 3.97
CA SER A 42 5.87 -5.02 3.51
C SER A 42 5.23 -4.69 2.16
N LEU A 43 4.88 -3.42 1.98
CA LEU A 43 4.64 -2.85 0.67
C LEU A 43 5.95 -2.30 0.11
N ILE A 44 6.29 -2.70 -1.10
CA ILE A 44 7.46 -2.22 -1.84
C ILE A 44 6.93 -1.48 -3.08
N ILE A 45 7.44 -0.27 -3.29
CA ILE A 45 7.15 0.55 -4.47
C ILE A 45 8.49 0.78 -5.16
N THR A 46 8.64 0.30 -6.40
CA THR A 46 9.86 0.49 -7.18
C THR A 46 9.77 1.76 -8.03
N ASN A 47 10.92 2.22 -8.53
CA ASN A 47 11.01 3.37 -9.45
C ASN A 47 10.24 4.59 -8.92
N ILE A 48 10.52 4.97 -7.67
CA ILE A 48 9.82 6.06 -6.98
C ILE A 48 10.21 7.42 -7.57
N THR A 49 9.25 8.34 -7.61
CA THR A 49 9.44 9.72 -8.06
C THR A 49 8.89 10.70 -7.03
N ASN A 50 9.17 12.00 -7.18
CA ASN A 50 8.66 13.03 -6.26
C ASN A 50 7.12 13.02 -6.14
N THR A 51 6.41 12.53 -7.18
CA THR A 51 4.96 12.36 -7.16
C THR A 51 4.46 11.25 -6.22
N ASP A 52 5.32 10.32 -5.82
CA ASP A 52 5.01 9.24 -4.88
C ASP A 52 5.08 9.68 -3.42
N SER A 53 5.48 10.94 -3.17
CA SER A 53 5.34 11.57 -1.85
C SER A 53 3.88 11.60 -1.41
N GLY A 54 3.64 11.40 -0.12
CA GLY A 54 2.29 11.41 0.45
C GLY A 54 2.17 10.58 1.72
N LEU A 55 0.92 10.37 2.13
CA LEU A 55 0.58 9.61 3.32
C LEU A 55 0.33 8.15 2.96
N TYR A 56 1.16 7.27 3.49
CA TYR A 56 0.96 5.83 3.41
C TYR A 56 0.38 5.32 4.72
N LYS A 57 -0.66 4.49 4.65
CA LYS A 57 -1.31 3.93 5.84
C LYS A 57 -1.37 2.42 5.74
N ARG A 58 -0.83 1.74 6.75
CA ARG A 58 -0.92 0.29 6.91
C ARG A 58 -1.98 -0.03 7.96
N LYS A 59 -3.08 -0.64 7.53
CA LYS A 59 -4.17 -1.10 8.39
C LYS A 59 -4.10 -2.60 8.59
N VAL A 60 -3.93 -3.05 9.82
CA VAL A 60 -4.00 -4.46 10.21
C VAL A 60 -5.34 -4.69 10.89
N ILE A 61 -6.09 -5.67 10.41
CA ILE A 61 -7.42 -6.01 10.93
C ILE A 61 -7.30 -7.43 11.49
N ASN A 62 -7.61 -7.57 12.77
CA ASN A 62 -7.69 -8.84 13.49
C ASN A 62 -9.13 -9.02 14.01
N SER A 63 -9.44 -10.19 14.53
CA SER A 63 -10.74 -10.48 15.14
C SER A 63 -10.99 -9.56 16.36
N GLY A 64 -11.82 -8.53 16.15
CA GLY A 64 -12.26 -7.58 17.18
C GLY A 64 -11.44 -6.29 17.30
N SER A 65 -10.36 -6.12 16.53
CA SER A 65 -9.53 -4.92 16.59
C SER A 65 -8.84 -4.58 15.28
N PHE A 66 -8.42 -3.32 15.16
CA PHE A 66 -7.55 -2.89 14.07
C PHE A 66 -6.45 -1.98 14.60
N SER A 67 -5.32 -1.97 13.90
CA SER A 67 -4.22 -1.05 14.17
C SER A 67 -3.81 -0.36 12.89
N ASP A 68 -3.70 0.96 12.94
CA ASP A 68 -3.22 1.77 11.83
C ASP A 68 -1.80 2.25 12.12
N LYS A 69 -0.94 2.19 11.09
CA LYS A 69 0.37 2.84 11.10
C LYS A 69 0.45 3.77 9.90
N ILE A 70 0.66 5.05 10.16
CA ILE A 70 0.77 6.09 9.14
C ILE A 70 2.23 6.44 8.94
N PHE A 71 2.64 6.58 7.69
CA PHE A 71 3.96 6.98 7.26
C PHE A 71 3.80 8.22 6.38
N SER A 72 4.42 9.34 6.80
CA SER A 72 4.57 10.50 5.93
C SER A 72 5.86 10.32 5.14
N VAL A 73 5.73 10.23 3.81
CA VAL A 73 6.86 9.99 2.91
C VAL A 73 7.04 11.22 2.04
N SER A 74 8.26 11.75 2.01
CA SER A 74 8.69 12.85 1.15
C SER A 74 9.90 12.40 0.35
N ILE A 75 9.81 12.51 -0.97
CA ILE A 75 10.88 12.19 -1.92
C ILE A 75 11.34 13.52 -2.54
N GLN A 76 12.66 13.75 -2.54
CA GLN A 76 13.30 14.98 -3.02
C GLN A 76 14.07 14.73 -4.32
#